data_AF-A0A951TY14-F1
#
_entry.id   AF-A0A951TY14-F1
#
_cell.length_a   1.000
_cell.length_b   1.000
_cell.length_c   1.000
_cell.angle_alpha   90.00
_cell.angle_beta   90.00
_cell.angle_gamma   90.00
#
_symmetry.space_group_name_H-M   'P 1'
#
loop_
_entity.id
_entity.type
_entity.pdbx_description
1 polymer ?
#
loop_
_entity_poly.entity_id
_entity_poly.type
_entity_poly.pdbx_seq_one_letter_code
_entity_poly.pdbx_strand_id
1 'polypeptide(L)'
;MTRDRGIPNRRNRKPSPPRRATGQTIQAMKERPPKKGKPDRMTIVDLFHQARKWLMTDWRAMIALSLVLTGSATALSIAFLFKLPAVPNCPSIFWPLASASLRLHCAEIAAGKRTTKDLLEAIELVKSLPPDHPLHDEAKRLIELWAQEILDLGEEAFQAGKLDDAISTAKKVPKIGSAYTQVEDKIKRWQGIWTSAELLYRKAEDALRKQNWRLALTEAGRLLSIDNTFWQTTKYQEISGKITATREDITKIAKAKNLVESGGLQNFQEALKLLSSINDKSYVYQGAQEAIADVGKKMLDLADAALDRKDLTTALDVIKQIPPAANLQKEVEDFEVLANAIGRVWNGAPEDYDAAIVQAQKIGSDRPSYNKAQKLIAQWQAEKGDTAQLNRARQLAQSTRPEDLQAAIDTASQIPSSSPKSKDARQLIDQITTDVQSKEDRPLIDQADQVANRGDASSLQQAIDLLNRISSRRALGGEAADKRRQYASQLQAIRDRERALNEAAQPSPSPSIDPSVQNRIQDTASAEQALQEAKAAANGGTVDSVADAIRKADGVAISSPMRQEAQSLMDQWSQQLLQTAMSQASADPAGAIEIAQKIPLGTNAHDQAQSLIQLWQQGLRR
;
A
#
# COMPACT_ATOMS: atom_id res chain seq x y z
N MET A 1 -43.76 24.11 -23.89
CA MET A 1 -44.58 22.96 -24.31
C MET A 1 -45.25 22.36 -23.07
N THR A 2 -46.51 21.96 -23.17
CA THR A 2 -47.40 21.60 -22.04
C THR A 2 -47.87 20.14 -22.09
N ARG A 3 -47.87 19.44 -20.94
CA ARG A 3 -48.94 18.56 -20.37
C ARG A 3 -48.42 17.87 -19.08
N ASP A 4 -49.08 17.81 -17.90
CA ASP A 4 -50.48 17.41 -17.52
C ASP A 4 -50.60 15.86 -17.53
N ARG A 5 -50.74 15.06 -16.43
CA ARG A 5 -51.25 15.19 -15.01
C ARG A 5 -50.42 14.29 -14.03
N GLY A 6 -50.63 14.18 -12.71
CA GLY A 6 -51.59 14.72 -11.72
C GLY A 6 -51.37 14.11 -10.30
N ILE A 7 -52.00 14.67 -9.26
CA ILE A 7 -51.88 14.40 -7.79
C ILE A 7 -53.33 14.20 -7.23
N PRO A 8 -53.69 13.58 -6.05
CA PRO A 8 -52.92 13.22 -4.82
C PRO A 8 -53.22 11.86 -4.07
N ASN A 9 -52.40 11.62 -3.02
CA ASN A 9 -52.76 11.20 -1.63
C ASN A 9 -52.75 9.73 -1.08
N ARG A 10 -51.87 9.54 -0.08
CA ARG A 10 -52.03 8.91 1.26
C ARG A 10 -52.84 7.59 1.42
N ARG A 11 -52.17 6.52 1.87
CA ARG A 11 -52.16 6.03 3.28
C ARG A 11 -51.20 4.86 3.55
N ASN A 12 -50.81 4.76 4.83
CA ASN A 12 -49.82 3.89 5.48
C ASN A 12 -49.76 2.40 5.06
N ARG A 13 -48.55 1.83 5.04
CA ARG A 13 -48.27 0.37 5.01
C ARG A 13 -47.99 -0.17 6.43
N LYS A 14 -48.50 -1.37 6.73
CA LYS A 14 -47.87 -2.35 7.64
C LYS A 14 -47.44 -3.58 6.81
N PRO A 15 -46.38 -4.33 7.19
CA PRO A 15 -45.83 -5.41 6.36
C PRO A 15 -46.40 -6.81 6.68
N SER A 16 -46.12 -7.72 5.74
CA SER A 16 -46.59 -9.12 5.63
C SER A 16 -45.89 -10.13 6.56
N PRO A 17 -46.44 -11.35 6.74
CA PRO A 17 -45.77 -12.48 7.39
C PRO A 17 -45.06 -13.42 6.39
N PRO A 18 -44.16 -14.31 6.84
CA PRO A 18 -43.64 -15.41 6.04
C PRO A 18 -44.21 -16.80 6.39
N ARG A 19 -44.27 -17.61 5.32
CA ARG A 19 -44.15 -19.08 5.19
C ARG A 19 -43.26 -19.79 6.24
N ARG A 20 -43.25 -21.13 6.41
CA ARG A 20 -44.09 -22.30 6.02
C ARG A 20 -43.31 -23.54 6.49
N ALA A 21 -43.97 -24.62 6.94
CA ALA A 21 -43.32 -25.91 7.17
C ALA A 21 -43.98 -27.04 6.35
N THR A 22 -43.14 -27.93 5.82
CA THR A 22 -43.45 -29.20 5.16
C THR A 22 -43.78 -30.30 6.19
N GLY A 23 -44.44 -31.42 5.86
CA GLY A 23 -45.03 -31.86 4.59
C GLY A 23 -45.41 -33.36 4.63
N GLN A 24 -46.21 -33.81 3.64
CA GLN A 24 -46.58 -35.20 3.30
C GLN A 24 -47.37 -36.02 4.34
N THR A 25 -48.36 -36.90 4.08
CA THR A 25 -49.23 -37.38 2.96
C THR A 25 -49.41 -38.89 3.18
N ILE A 26 -50.63 -39.44 2.97
CA ILE A 26 -51.08 -40.84 2.62
C ILE A 26 -52.48 -40.99 3.27
N GLN A 27 -53.58 -40.82 2.52
CA GLN A 27 -54.41 -41.88 1.88
C GLN A 27 -55.07 -42.90 2.86
N ALA A 28 -56.30 -43.38 2.69
CA ALA A 28 -57.42 -43.04 1.80
C ALA A 28 -58.72 -43.79 2.25
N MET A 29 -59.85 -43.53 1.57
CA MET A 29 -61.15 -44.28 1.62
C MET A 29 -61.92 -44.22 2.96
N LYS A 30 -63.23 -43.93 2.99
CA LYS A 30 -64.29 -44.79 2.42
C LYS A 30 -65.63 -44.06 2.13
N GLU A 31 -66.14 -44.29 0.93
CA GLU A 31 -67.54 -44.39 0.45
C GLU A 31 -68.69 -43.49 1.00
N ARG A 32 -69.44 -42.90 0.06
CA ARG A 32 -70.89 -42.56 0.15
C ARG A 32 -71.68 -43.68 -0.56
N PRO A 33 -72.92 -44.05 -0.16
CA PRO A 33 -74.15 -43.31 -0.54
C PRO A 33 -75.35 -43.53 0.44
N PRO A 34 -76.65 -43.30 0.10
CA PRO A 34 -77.31 -42.27 -0.73
C PRO A 34 -78.40 -41.47 0.04
N LYS A 35 -79.11 -40.55 -0.65
CA LYS A 35 -80.29 -39.81 -0.14
C LYS A 35 -81.60 -40.64 -0.19
N LYS A 36 -82.38 -40.64 0.90
CA LYS A 36 -83.88 -40.69 1.02
C LYS A 36 -84.21 -40.13 2.42
N GLY A 37 -85.31 -39.47 2.76
CA GLY A 37 -86.45 -38.84 2.07
C GLY A 37 -87.17 -37.96 3.12
N LYS A 38 -87.97 -36.94 2.75
CA LYS A 38 -88.65 -36.07 3.73
C LYS A 38 -89.89 -36.78 4.34
N PRO A 39 -90.08 -36.78 5.67
CA PRO A 39 -91.37 -37.02 6.31
C PRO A 39 -92.01 -35.71 6.84
N ASP A 40 -93.31 -35.76 7.11
CA ASP A 40 -94.14 -34.62 7.53
C ASP A 40 -93.76 -33.98 8.87
N ARG A 41 -94.03 -32.69 9.00
CA ARG A 41 -94.02 -31.96 10.27
C ARG A 41 -95.32 -32.19 11.03
N MET A 42 -95.35 -33.15 11.95
CA MET A 42 -96.31 -33.13 13.06
C MET A 42 -96.07 -31.90 13.94
N THR A 43 -97.14 -31.31 14.47
CA THR A 43 -97.03 -30.12 15.32
C THR A 43 -96.86 -30.50 16.80
N ILE A 44 -96.30 -29.60 17.61
CA ILE A 44 -96.01 -29.82 19.04
C ILE A 44 -97.29 -30.16 19.84
N VAL A 45 -98.46 -29.73 19.35
CA VAL A 45 -99.78 -29.97 19.96
C VAL A 45 -100.16 -31.45 19.90
N ASP A 46 -99.84 -32.14 18.80
CA ASP A 46 -100.18 -33.57 18.62
C ASP A 46 -99.36 -34.46 19.58
N LEU A 47 -98.06 -34.16 19.76
CA LEU A 47 -97.22 -34.84 20.75
C LEU A 47 -97.79 -34.72 22.17
N PHE A 48 -98.31 -33.55 22.54
CA PHE A 48 -98.89 -33.32 23.87
C PHE A 48 -100.17 -34.14 24.10
N HIS A 49 -101.04 -34.24 23.09
CA HIS A 49 -102.25 -35.06 23.19
C HIS A 49 -101.95 -36.56 23.21
N GLN A 50 -100.99 -37.04 22.42
CA GLN A 50 -100.59 -38.44 22.42
C GLN A 50 -99.92 -38.84 23.75
N ALA A 51 -99.02 -38.01 24.27
CA ALA A 51 -98.39 -38.22 25.58
C ALA A 51 -99.42 -38.26 26.71
N ARG A 52 -100.38 -37.32 26.76
CA ARG A 52 -101.45 -37.30 27.79
C ARG A 52 -102.34 -38.55 27.73
N LYS A 53 -102.62 -39.08 26.54
CA LYS A 53 -103.45 -40.29 26.38
C LYS A 53 -102.69 -41.54 26.82
N TRP A 54 -101.40 -41.65 26.49
CA TRP A 54 -100.53 -42.74 26.97
C TRP A 54 -100.40 -42.75 28.49
N LEU A 55 -100.16 -41.57 29.10
CA LEU A 55 -99.91 -41.42 30.53
C LEU A 55 -101.12 -41.73 31.43
N MET A 56 -102.34 -41.67 30.88
CA MET A 56 -103.60 -41.97 31.59
C MET A 56 -104.15 -43.38 31.34
N THR A 57 -103.60 -44.14 30.38
CA THR A 57 -104.15 -45.47 30.00
C THR A 57 -103.28 -46.64 30.47
N ASP A 58 -102.00 -46.42 30.75
CA ASP A 58 -101.08 -47.46 31.23
C ASP A 58 -100.47 -47.06 32.59
N TRP A 59 -100.77 -47.82 33.64
CA TRP A 59 -100.28 -47.57 35.00
C TRP A 59 -98.75 -47.58 35.10
N ARG A 60 -98.07 -48.26 34.17
CA ARG A 60 -96.61 -48.28 34.06
C ARG A 60 -96.04 -46.92 33.64
N ALA A 61 -96.80 -46.13 32.87
CA ALA A 61 -96.40 -44.77 32.47
C ALA A 61 -96.39 -43.80 33.66
N MET A 62 -97.32 -43.95 34.61
CA MET A 62 -97.34 -43.18 35.86
C MET A 62 -96.13 -43.52 36.75
N ILE A 63 -95.74 -44.80 36.83
CA ILE A 63 -94.53 -45.21 37.55
C ILE A 63 -93.28 -44.65 36.86
N ALA A 64 -93.16 -44.76 35.54
CA ALA A 64 -92.05 -44.18 34.79
C ALA A 64 -91.93 -42.66 34.99
N LEU A 65 -93.06 -41.93 34.98
CA LEU A 65 -93.06 -40.49 35.27
C LEU A 65 -92.60 -40.20 36.71
N SER A 66 -93.06 -40.96 37.71
CA SER A 66 -92.64 -40.78 39.10
C SER A 66 -91.15 -41.06 39.33
N LEU A 67 -90.59 -42.08 38.66
CA LEU A 67 -89.17 -42.41 38.67
C LEU A 67 -88.32 -41.34 37.97
N VAL A 68 -88.82 -40.75 36.88
CA VAL A 68 -88.15 -39.62 36.21
C VAL A 68 -88.21 -38.34 37.05
N LEU A 69 -89.34 -38.03 37.68
CA LEU A 69 -89.48 -36.86 38.56
C LEU A 69 -88.62 -36.97 39.83
N THR A 70 -88.61 -38.12 40.50
CA THR A 70 -87.76 -38.34 41.67
C THR A 70 -86.29 -38.44 41.27
N GLY A 71 -85.95 -39.22 40.24
CA GLY A 71 -84.57 -39.35 39.75
C GLY A 71 -83.96 -38.03 39.28
N SER A 72 -84.73 -37.15 38.64
CA SER A 72 -84.26 -35.81 38.25
C SER A 72 -84.08 -34.88 39.45
N ALA A 73 -84.93 -34.94 40.48
CA ALA A 73 -84.73 -34.20 41.73
C ALA A 73 -83.45 -34.66 42.47
N THR A 74 -83.19 -35.96 42.53
CA THR A 74 -81.95 -36.50 43.13
C THR A 74 -80.72 -36.11 42.30
N ALA A 75 -80.80 -36.19 40.96
CA ALA A 75 -79.71 -35.78 40.08
C ALA A 75 -79.41 -34.27 40.17
N LEU A 76 -80.43 -33.42 40.27
CA LEU A 76 -80.26 -31.97 40.51
C LEU A 76 -79.66 -31.67 41.88
N SER A 77 -80.05 -32.42 42.91
CA SER A 77 -79.50 -32.27 44.27
C SER A 77 -78.02 -32.69 44.33
N ILE A 78 -77.68 -33.81 43.69
CA ILE A 78 -76.30 -34.29 43.52
C ILE A 78 -75.49 -33.28 42.68
N ALA A 79 -76.06 -32.73 41.61
CA ALA A 79 -75.41 -31.71 40.79
C ALA A 79 -75.16 -30.40 41.56
N PHE A 80 -75.99 -30.04 42.54
CA PHE A 80 -75.74 -28.91 43.45
C PHE A 80 -74.65 -29.21 44.47
N LEU A 81 -74.55 -30.45 44.97
CA LEU A 81 -73.47 -30.87 45.89
C LEU A 81 -72.10 -30.97 45.20
N PHE A 82 -72.05 -31.40 43.93
CA PHE A 82 -70.82 -31.40 43.13
C PHE A 82 -70.53 -30.05 42.46
N LYS A 83 -71.39 -29.04 42.62
CA LYS A 83 -71.11 -27.67 42.19
C LYS A 83 -70.17 -27.05 43.22
N LEU A 84 -68.87 -27.11 42.93
CA LEU A 84 -67.83 -26.42 43.70
C LEU A 84 -68.32 -24.99 44.05
N PRO A 85 -68.14 -24.53 45.30
CA PRO A 85 -68.54 -23.18 45.68
C PRO A 85 -67.91 -22.19 44.70
N ALA A 86 -68.71 -21.27 44.19
CA ALA A 86 -68.24 -20.32 43.19
C ALA A 86 -67.02 -19.58 43.73
N VAL A 87 -65.88 -19.71 43.04
CA VAL A 87 -64.66 -18.96 43.35
C VAL A 87 -65.07 -17.49 43.43
N PRO A 88 -64.78 -16.77 44.54
CA PRO A 88 -65.30 -15.43 44.71
C PRO A 88 -64.85 -14.54 43.54
N ASN A 89 -65.81 -13.84 42.92
CA ASN A 89 -65.52 -12.86 41.88
C ASN A 89 -64.88 -11.60 42.51
N CYS A 90 -63.62 -11.73 42.93
CA CYS A 90 -62.80 -10.67 43.52
C CYS A 90 -62.88 -9.31 42.80
N PRO A 91 -62.89 -9.21 41.44
CA PRO A 91 -63.01 -7.91 40.76
C PRO A 91 -64.40 -7.24 40.86
N SER A 92 -65.40 -7.86 41.49
CA SER A 92 -66.76 -7.30 41.64
C SER A 92 -67.24 -7.19 43.09
N ILE A 93 -66.33 -7.18 44.08
CA ILE A 93 -66.66 -7.14 45.50
C ILE A 93 -66.79 -5.69 46.00
N PHE A 94 -67.85 -5.41 46.76
CA PHE A 94 -67.97 -4.15 47.51
C PHE A 94 -67.17 -4.23 48.81
N TRP A 95 -65.91 -3.77 48.76
CA TRP A 95 -64.93 -3.91 49.84
C TRP A 95 -65.39 -3.51 51.26
N PRO A 96 -66.19 -2.43 51.47
CA PRO A 96 -66.64 -2.06 52.81
C PRO A 96 -67.45 -3.13 53.55
N LEU A 97 -68.11 -4.05 52.83
CA LEU A 97 -68.88 -5.17 53.40
C LEU A 97 -68.17 -6.53 53.29
N ALA A 98 -66.96 -6.58 52.72
CA ALA A 98 -66.21 -7.82 52.56
C ALA A 98 -65.56 -8.26 53.89
N SER A 99 -65.72 -9.54 54.26
CA SER A 99 -65.06 -10.12 55.44
C SER A 99 -63.54 -10.11 55.28
N ALA A 100 -62.81 -10.09 56.40
CA ALA A 100 -61.35 -10.10 56.40
C ALA A 100 -60.76 -11.36 55.72
N SER A 101 -61.38 -12.53 55.89
CA SER A 101 -60.99 -13.76 55.20
C SER A 101 -61.17 -13.67 53.68
N LEU A 102 -62.25 -13.03 53.21
CA LEU A 102 -62.49 -12.81 51.78
C LEU A 102 -61.51 -11.78 51.19
N ARG A 103 -61.18 -10.72 51.94
CA ARG A 103 -60.13 -9.75 51.56
C ARG A 103 -58.78 -10.43 51.41
N LEU A 104 -58.38 -11.24 52.40
CA LEU A 104 -57.10 -11.95 52.40
C LEU A 104 -57.02 -12.94 51.23
N HIS A 105 -58.05 -13.77 51.01
CA HIS A 105 -58.08 -14.72 49.90
C HIS A 105 -58.06 -14.04 48.51
N CYS A 106 -58.79 -12.94 48.34
CA CYS A 106 -58.74 -12.18 47.08
C CYS A 106 -57.40 -11.44 46.89
N ALA A 107 -56.73 -11.04 47.97
CA ALA A 107 -55.39 -10.48 47.92
C ALA A 107 -54.34 -11.54 47.52
N GLU A 108 -54.42 -12.76 48.06
CA GLU A 108 -53.59 -13.90 47.62
C GLU A 108 -53.76 -14.19 46.12
N ILE A 109 -55.00 -14.17 45.61
CA ILE A 109 -55.29 -14.36 44.16
C ILE A 109 -54.70 -13.23 43.32
N ALA A 110 -54.73 -11.99 43.80
CA ALA A 110 -54.10 -10.85 43.12
C ALA A 110 -52.57 -11.00 43.12
N ALA A 111 -51.96 -11.23 44.28
CA ALA A 111 -50.53 -11.44 44.44
C ALA A 111 -50.01 -12.61 43.59
N GLY A 112 -50.77 -13.71 43.48
CA GLY A 112 -50.42 -14.89 42.68
C GLY A 112 -50.21 -14.63 41.17
N LYS A 113 -50.62 -13.47 40.65
CA LYS A 113 -50.27 -13.04 39.28
C LYS A 113 -48.83 -12.52 39.15
N ARG A 114 -48.16 -12.24 40.28
CA ARG A 114 -46.76 -11.78 40.39
C ARG A 114 -46.46 -10.57 39.50
N THR A 115 -47.32 -9.55 39.53
CA THR A 115 -47.06 -8.25 38.89
C THR A 115 -47.05 -7.14 39.92
N THR A 116 -46.24 -6.10 39.69
CA THR A 116 -46.17 -4.93 40.58
C THR A 116 -47.55 -4.30 40.84
N LYS A 117 -48.46 -4.31 39.85
CA LYS A 117 -49.80 -3.75 40.03
C LYS A 117 -50.63 -4.64 40.96
N ASP A 118 -50.70 -5.94 40.68
CA ASP A 118 -51.56 -6.85 41.42
C ASP A 118 -51.04 -7.12 42.84
N LEU A 119 -49.72 -7.05 43.06
CA LEU A 119 -49.11 -7.09 44.41
C LEU A 119 -49.44 -5.85 45.24
N LEU A 120 -49.45 -4.65 44.64
CA LEU A 120 -49.90 -3.43 45.33
C LEU A 120 -51.40 -3.47 45.64
N GLU A 121 -52.20 -4.02 44.73
CA GLU A 121 -53.63 -4.26 44.94
C GLU A 121 -53.83 -5.22 46.13
N ALA A 122 -53.10 -6.34 46.16
CA ALA A 122 -53.11 -7.29 47.28
C ALA A 122 -52.76 -6.63 48.63
N ILE A 123 -51.68 -5.84 48.68
CA ILE A 123 -51.24 -5.13 49.89
C ILE A 123 -52.32 -4.16 50.40
N GLU A 124 -52.90 -3.31 49.53
CA GLU A 124 -53.91 -2.34 49.97
C GLU A 124 -55.20 -3.01 50.48
N LEU A 125 -55.57 -4.18 49.96
CA LEU A 125 -56.72 -4.94 50.46
C LEU A 125 -56.54 -5.38 51.92
N VAL A 126 -55.35 -5.90 52.28
CA VAL A 126 -55.10 -6.46 53.63
C VAL A 126 -54.54 -5.43 54.63
N LYS A 127 -53.87 -4.37 54.16
CA LYS A 127 -53.40 -3.24 54.98
C LYS A 127 -54.52 -2.52 55.75
N SER A 128 -55.76 -2.67 55.31
CA SER A 128 -56.96 -2.12 55.95
C SER A 128 -57.41 -2.86 57.22
N LEU A 129 -56.77 -3.97 57.62
CA LEU A 129 -57.15 -4.75 58.80
C LEU A 129 -56.67 -4.08 60.11
N PRO A 130 -57.57 -3.77 61.07
CA PRO A 130 -57.22 -3.21 62.38
C PRO A 130 -56.23 -4.08 63.20
N PRO A 131 -55.43 -3.50 64.11
CA PRO A 131 -54.47 -4.23 64.95
C PRO A 131 -55.08 -5.28 65.90
N ASP A 132 -56.35 -5.11 66.27
CA ASP A 132 -57.12 -6.01 67.13
C ASP A 132 -57.78 -7.18 66.38
N HIS A 133 -57.60 -7.26 65.05
CA HIS A 133 -58.22 -8.29 64.22
C HIS A 133 -57.43 -9.63 64.26
N PRO A 134 -58.06 -10.82 64.41
CA PRO A 134 -57.35 -12.11 64.50
C PRO A 134 -56.43 -12.49 63.33
N LEU A 135 -56.65 -11.90 62.15
CA LEU A 135 -55.80 -12.09 60.95
C LEU A 135 -54.76 -10.96 60.75
N HIS A 136 -54.55 -10.06 61.72
CA HIS A 136 -53.65 -8.91 61.56
C HIS A 136 -52.19 -9.34 61.35
N ASP A 137 -51.68 -10.26 62.16
CA ASP A 137 -50.29 -10.75 62.04
C ASP A 137 -50.06 -11.49 60.71
N GLU A 138 -51.06 -12.24 60.23
CA GLU A 138 -51.00 -12.90 58.93
C GLU A 138 -51.00 -11.88 57.78
N ALA A 139 -51.89 -10.88 57.83
CA ALA A 139 -51.89 -9.78 56.86
C ALA A 139 -50.55 -9.04 56.86
N LYS A 140 -49.95 -8.77 58.02
CA LYS A 140 -48.63 -8.14 58.14
C LYS A 140 -47.52 -9.01 57.51
N ARG A 141 -47.55 -10.34 57.70
CA ARG A 141 -46.63 -11.29 57.06
C ARG A 141 -46.77 -11.28 55.54
N LEU A 142 -48.00 -11.27 55.03
CA LEU A 142 -48.28 -11.21 53.59
C LEU A 142 -47.86 -9.87 52.96
N ILE A 143 -48.07 -8.74 53.66
CA ILE A 143 -47.59 -7.43 53.20
C ILE A 143 -46.06 -7.43 53.05
N GLU A 144 -45.33 -7.99 54.02
CA GLU A 144 -43.86 -8.11 53.95
C GLU A 144 -43.43 -8.98 52.77
N LEU A 145 -44.06 -10.14 52.58
CA LEU A 145 -43.80 -11.06 51.46
C LEU A 145 -44.01 -10.36 50.10
N TRP A 146 -45.17 -9.74 49.90
CA TRP A 146 -45.52 -9.10 48.63
C TRP A 146 -44.69 -7.83 48.37
N ALA A 147 -44.28 -7.11 49.43
CA ALA A 147 -43.35 -5.99 49.32
C ALA A 147 -41.95 -6.47 48.90
N GLN A 148 -41.49 -7.63 49.39
CA GLN A 148 -40.25 -8.27 48.91
C GLN A 148 -40.38 -8.76 47.46
N GLU A 149 -41.52 -9.37 47.07
CA GLU A 149 -41.75 -9.77 45.67
C GLU A 149 -41.72 -8.57 44.70
N ILE A 150 -42.20 -7.39 45.10
CA ILE A 150 -42.06 -6.17 44.30
C ILE A 150 -40.58 -5.79 44.12
N LEU A 151 -39.73 -5.93 45.15
CA LEU A 151 -38.29 -5.70 45.02
C LEU A 151 -37.60 -6.73 44.12
N ASP A 152 -38.07 -7.97 44.13
CA ASP A 152 -37.51 -9.05 43.32
C ASP A 152 -37.93 -8.92 41.84
N LEU A 153 -39.14 -8.45 41.55
CA LEU A 153 -39.53 -7.98 40.21
C LEU A 153 -38.66 -6.80 39.73
N GLY A 154 -38.26 -5.91 40.65
CA GLY A 154 -37.29 -4.87 40.37
C GLY A 154 -35.91 -5.43 40.01
N GLU A 155 -35.43 -6.43 40.76
CA GLU A 155 -34.17 -7.13 40.45
C GLU A 155 -34.25 -7.84 39.09
N GLU A 156 -35.34 -8.54 38.77
CA GLU A 156 -35.56 -9.16 37.45
C GLU A 156 -35.52 -8.13 36.31
N ALA A 157 -36.16 -6.96 36.49
CA ALA A 157 -36.09 -5.86 35.53
C ALA A 157 -34.66 -5.32 35.36
N PHE A 158 -33.92 -5.17 36.46
CA PHE A 158 -32.51 -4.74 36.42
C PHE A 158 -31.64 -5.76 35.68
N GLN A 159 -31.73 -7.05 36.03
CA GLN A 159 -31.02 -8.15 35.40
C GLN A 159 -31.34 -8.27 33.90
N ALA A 160 -32.58 -7.94 33.49
CA ALA A 160 -33.03 -7.86 32.10
C ALA A 160 -32.60 -6.58 31.35
N GLY A 161 -31.79 -5.70 31.95
CA GLY A 161 -31.27 -4.50 31.31
C GLY A 161 -32.20 -3.27 31.40
N LYS A 162 -33.23 -3.30 32.25
CA LYS A 162 -34.24 -2.24 32.38
C LYS A 162 -34.09 -1.50 33.71
N LEU A 163 -32.99 -0.75 33.86
CA LEU A 163 -32.68 -0.02 35.10
C LEU A 163 -33.83 0.92 35.53
N ASP A 164 -34.42 1.67 34.59
CA ASP A 164 -35.49 2.62 34.92
C ASP A 164 -36.76 1.91 35.41
N ASP A 165 -37.13 0.79 34.80
CA ASP A 165 -38.26 -0.04 35.26
C ASP A 165 -37.98 -0.65 36.65
N ALA A 166 -36.74 -1.08 36.91
CA ALA A 166 -36.32 -1.59 38.22
C ALA A 166 -36.48 -0.53 39.32
N ILE A 167 -35.93 0.67 39.09
CA ILE A 167 -36.02 1.80 40.02
C ILE A 167 -37.49 2.24 40.20
N SER A 168 -38.26 2.32 39.11
CA SER A 168 -39.70 2.64 39.13
C SER A 168 -40.52 1.61 39.90
N THR A 169 -40.11 0.34 39.86
CA THR A 169 -40.76 -0.77 40.57
C THR A 169 -40.42 -0.72 42.07
N ALA A 170 -39.14 -0.60 42.43
CA ALA A 170 -38.70 -0.50 43.82
C ALA A 170 -39.29 0.72 44.54
N LYS A 171 -39.43 1.87 43.86
CA LYS A 171 -40.05 3.08 44.44
C LYS A 171 -41.55 2.96 44.73
N LYS A 172 -42.22 1.92 44.25
CA LYS A 172 -43.64 1.65 44.55
C LYS A 172 -43.83 0.80 45.81
N VAL A 173 -42.77 0.20 46.35
CA VAL A 173 -42.83 -0.59 47.59
C VAL A 173 -43.46 0.25 48.71
N PRO A 174 -44.54 -0.23 49.36
CA PRO A 174 -45.20 0.50 50.43
C PRO A 174 -44.26 0.82 51.60
N LYS A 175 -44.47 1.95 52.27
CA LYS A 175 -43.63 2.43 53.40
C LYS A 175 -43.92 1.70 54.72
N ILE A 176 -44.06 0.38 54.67
CA ILE A 176 -44.48 -0.50 55.76
C ILE A 176 -43.60 -1.75 55.69
N GLY A 177 -43.12 -2.24 56.84
CA GLY A 177 -42.29 -3.44 56.89
C GLY A 177 -40.80 -3.19 56.63
N SER A 178 -40.01 -4.28 56.61
CA SER A 178 -38.56 -4.24 56.40
C SER A 178 -38.16 -4.20 54.92
N ALA A 179 -39.01 -4.66 53.99
CA ALA A 179 -38.77 -4.52 52.56
C ALA A 179 -38.51 -3.06 52.15
N TYR A 180 -39.25 -2.10 52.71
CA TYR A 180 -39.03 -0.67 52.42
C TYR A 180 -37.62 -0.18 52.77
N THR A 181 -36.98 -0.70 53.82
CA THR A 181 -35.64 -0.26 54.21
C THR A 181 -34.56 -0.70 53.21
N GLN A 182 -34.84 -1.69 52.35
CA GLN A 182 -33.93 -2.16 51.30
C GLN A 182 -34.03 -1.36 49.99
N VAL A 183 -35.07 -0.52 49.82
CA VAL A 183 -35.39 0.14 48.54
C VAL A 183 -34.24 1.02 48.04
N GLU A 184 -33.77 1.95 48.86
CA GLU A 184 -32.71 2.89 48.48
C GLU A 184 -31.36 2.18 48.27
N ASP A 185 -31.04 1.18 49.09
CA ASP A 185 -29.80 0.39 48.94
C ASP A 185 -29.79 -0.44 47.65
N LYS A 186 -30.92 -1.09 47.30
CA LYS A 186 -31.08 -1.78 46.01
C LYS A 186 -30.94 -0.81 44.82
N ILE A 187 -31.63 0.33 44.86
CA ILE A 187 -31.53 1.37 43.81
C ILE A 187 -30.09 1.84 43.65
N LYS A 188 -29.40 2.15 44.75
CA LYS A 188 -28.01 2.61 44.76
C LYS A 188 -27.05 1.53 44.23
N ARG A 189 -27.25 0.26 44.60
CA ARG A 189 -26.48 -0.89 44.06
C ARG A 189 -26.68 -1.00 42.55
N TRP A 190 -27.93 -1.01 42.07
CA TRP A 190 -28.22 -1.11 40.63
C TRP A 190 -27.60 0.04 39.83
N GLN A 191 -27.72 1.28 40.30
CA GLN A 191 -27.10 2.45 39.66
C GLN A 191 -25.57 2.39 39.66
N GLY A 192 -24.94 1.95 40.75
CA GLY A 192 -23.49 1.79 40.86
C GLY A 192 -22.94 0.72 39.92
N ILE A 193 -23.60 -0.45 39.86
CA ILE A 193 -23.27 -1.54 38.93
C ILE A 193 -23.42 -1.06 37.48
N TRP A 194 -24.55 -0.39 37.16
CA TRP A 194 -24.83 0.11 35.82
C TRP A 194 -23.80 1.14 35.33
N THR A 195 -23.49 2.13 36.17
CA THR A 195 -22.48 3.16 35.87
C THR A 195 -21.10 2.54 35.62
N SER A 196 -20.74 1.52 36.41
CA SER A 196 -19.49 0.79 36.25
C SER A 196 -19.45 0.00 34.93
N ALA A 197 -20.57 -0.60 34.54
CA ALA A 197 -20.71 -1.33 33.29
C ALA A 197 -20.62 -0.43 32.06
N GLU A 198 -21.32 0.71 32.07
CA GLU A 198 -21.22 1.71 31.01
C GLU A 198 -19.78 2.24 30.86
N LEU A 199 -19.08 2.48 31.96
CA LEU A 199 -17.69 2.94 31.93
C LEU A 199 -16.76 1.91 31.28
N LEU A 200 -16.90 0.62 31.62
CA LEU A 200 -16.13 -0.47 31.02
C LEU A 200 -16.44 -0.63 29.52
N TYR A 201 -17.72 -0.53 29.14
CA TYR A 201 -18.14 -0.56 27.74
C TYR A 201 -17.55 0.60 26.93
N ARG A 202 -17.61 1.84 27.45
CA ARG A 202 -17.01 3.02 26.81
C ARG A 202 -15.50 2.90 26.68
N LYS A 203 -14.79 2.41 27.71
CA LYS A 203 -13.35 2.13 27.64
C LYS A 203 -12.99 1.13 26.54
N ALA A 204 -13.81 0.09 26.34
CA ALA A 204 -13.62 -0.86 25.26
C ALA A 204 -13.77 -0.19 23.88
N GLU A 205 -14.79 0.66 23.69
CA GLU A 205 -14.95 1.43 22.44
C GLU A 205 -13.79 2.43 22.20
N ASP A 206 -13.35 3.15 23.23
CA ASP A 206 -12.23 4.10 23.11
C ASP A 206 -10.91 3.39 22.79
N ALA A 207 -10.71 2.18 23.31
CA ALA A 207 -9.58 1.34 22.92
C ALA A 207 -9.67 0.90 21.45
N LEU A 208 -10.87 0.61 20.92
CA LEU A 208 -11.06 0.33 19.48
C LEU A 208 -10.77 1.55 18.59
N ARG A 209 -11.25 2.75 18.98
CA ARG A 209 -10.93 4.02 18.29
C ARG A 209 -9.41 4.26 18.22
N LYS A 210 -8.69 3.88 19.28
CA LYS A 210 -7.22 3.94 19.39
C LYS A 210 -6.49 2.72 18.78
N GLN A 211 -7.19 1.89 18.00
CA GLN A 211 -6.67 0.66 17.35
C GLN A 211 -6.08 -0.39 18.32
N ASN A 212 -6.33 -0.25 19.63
CA ASN A 212 -5.78 -1.11 20.69
C ASN A 212 -6.77 -2.24 21.02
N TRP A 213 -6.85 -3.22 20.10
CA TRP A 213 -7.74 -4.38 20.23
C TRP A 213 -7.54 -5.17 21.54
N ARG A 214 -6.30 -5.26 22.03
CA ARG A 214 -5.96 -6.03 23.24
C ARG A 214 -6.54 -5.38 24.49
N LEU A 215 -6.46 -4.06 24.60
CA LEU A 215 -7.11 -3.31 25.67
C LEU A 215 -8.64 -3.39 25.54
N ALA A 216 -9.18 -3.25 24.32
CA ALA A 216 -10.63 -3.35 24.09
C ALA A 216 -11.21 -4.70 24.57
N LEU A 217 -10.54 -5.81 24.24
CA LEU A 217 -10.92 -7.15 24.69
C LEU A 217 -10.79 -7.31 26.22
N THR A 218 -9.77 -6.69 26.83
CA THR A 218 -9.56 -6.71 28.28
C THR A 218 -10.68 -5.98 29.03
N GLU A 219 -11.06 -4.78 28.57
CA GLU A 219 -12.14 -3.99 29.17
C GLU A 219 -13.51 -4.62 28.92
N ALA A 220 -13.74 -5.22 27.74
CA ALA A 220 -14.94 -6.00 27.46
C ALA A 220 -15.04 -7.25 28.36
N GLY A 221 -13.94 -7.98 28.58
CA GLY A 221 -13.91 -9.15 29.46
C GLY A 221 -14.31 -8.84 30.91
N ARG A 222 -14.04 -7.62 31.39
CA ARG A 222 -14.49 -7.17 32.73
C ARG A 222 -16.02 -7.03 32.85
N LEU A 223 -16.76 -6.96 31.75
CA LEU A 223 -18.24 -7.01 31.79
C LEU A 223 -18.75 -8.37 32.30
N LEU A 224 -17.99 -9.45 32.12
CA LEU A 224 -18.36 -10.80 32.59
C LEU A 224 -18.34 -10.94 34.11
N SER A 225 -17.60 -10.08 34.82
CA SER A 225 -17.56 -10.02 36.29
C SER A 225 -18.54 -9.02 36.89
N ILE A 226 -19.37 -8.35 36.07
CA ILE A 226 -20.38 -7.42 36.55
C ILE A 226 -21.61 -8.21 36.96
N ASP A 227 -22.15 -7.89 38.14
CA ASP A 227 -23.35 -8.52 38.70
C ASP A 227 -24.64 -8.03 38.02
N ASN A 228 -24.74 -8.27 36.70
CA ASN A 228 -25.91 -8.00 35.88
C ASN A 228 -25.92 -8.86 34.60
N THR A 229 -26.95 -9.70 34.46
CA THR A 229 -27.11 -10.68 33.38
C THR A 229 -27.09 -10.05 31.98
N PHE A 230 -27.78 -8.92 31.77
CA PHE A 230 -27.80 -8.20 30.49
C PHE A 230 -26.41 -7.67 30.08
N TRP A 231 -25.62 -7.19 31.03
CA TRP A 231 -24.25 -6.74 30.76
C TRP A 231 -23.31 -7.92 30.45
N GLN A 232 -23.38 -9.00 31.23
CA GLN A 232 -22.59 -10.23 31.01
C GLN A 232 -22.91 -10.94 29.69
N THR A 233 -24.15 -10.86 29.20
CA THR A 233 -24.60 -11.59 28.01
C THR A 233 -24.75 -10.68 26.79
N THR A 234 -25.82 -9.89 26.73
CA THR A 234 -26.21 -9.10 25.56
C THR A 234 -25.16 -8.05 25.21
N LYS A 235 -24.74 -7.22 26.19
CA LYS A 235 -23.77 -6.15 25.91
C LYS A 235 -22.36 -6.68 25.68
N TYR A 236 -21.94 -7.71 26.40
CA TYR A 236 -20.69 -8.41 26.13
C TYR A 236 -20.62 -8.99 24.71
N GLN A 237 -21.69 -9.65 24.24
CA GLN A 237 -21.77 -10.16 22.87
C GLN A 237 -21.73 -9.02 21.84
N GLU A 238 -22.46 -7.92 22.08
CA GLU A 238 -22.47 -6.75 21.20
C GLU A 238 -21.06 -6.14 21.03
N ILE A 239 -20.33 -5.90 22.14
CA ILE A 239 -18.97 -5.34 22.05
C ILE A 239 -17.97 -6.35 21.49
N SER A 240 -18.12 -7.64 21.78
CA SER A 240 -17.26 -8.70 21.23
C SER A 240 -17.39 -8.80 19.70
N GLY A 241 -18.61 -8.67 19.17
CA GLY A 241 -18.86 -8.56 17.72
C GLY A 241 -18.19 -7.33 17.11
N LYS A 242 -18.36 -6.15 17.74
CA LYS A 242 -17.69 -4.90 17.34
C LYS A 242 -16.16 -5.02 17.34
N ILE A 243 -15.58 -5.61 18.38
CA ILE A 243 -14.13 -5.86 18.49
C ILE A 243 -13.65 -6.76 17.34
N THR A 244 -14.38 -7.83 17.05
CA THR A 244 -14.01 -8.80 16.01
C THR A 244 -14.03 -8.15 14.62
N ALA A 245 -15.11 -7.45 14.25
CA ALA A 245 -15.18 -6.72 12.99
C ALA A 245 -14.08 -5.65 12.86
N THR A 246 -13.82 -4.90 13.93
CA THR A 246 -12.76 -3.87 13.93
C THR A 246 -11.36 -4.49 13.76
N ARG A 247 -11.11 -5.67 14.33
CA ARG A 247 -9.84 -6.40 14.17
C ARG A 247 -9.61 -6.82 12.72
N GLU A 248 -10.65 -7.26 12.02
CA GLU A 248 -10.57 -7.59 10.59
C GLU A 248 -10.22 -6.35 9.77
N ASP A 249 -10.85 -5.21 10.04
CA ASP A 249 -10.55 -3.95 9.36
C ASP A 249 -9.14 -3.43 9.65
N ILE A 250 -8.66 -3.49 10.91
CA ILE A 250 -7.26 -3.20 11.25
C ILE A 250 -6.29 -4.09 10.45
N THR A 251 -6.65 -5.37 10.26
CA THR A 251 -5.85 -6.32 9.47
C THR A 251 -5.83 -5.96 7.98
N LYS A 252 -6.93 -5.44 7.43
CA LYS A 252 -6.96 -4.89 6.05
C LYS A 252 -6.04 -3.67 5.91
N ILE A 253 -6.08 -2.74 6.87
CA ILE A 253 -5.19 -1.55 6.88
C ILE A 253 -3.72 -1.98 6.93
N ALA A 254 -3.36 -2.93 7.80
CA ALA A 254 -1.99 -3.43 7.90
C ALA A 254 -1.52 -4.08 6.59
N LYS A 255 -2.34 -4.93 5.96
CA LYS A 255 -2.03 -5.52 4.65
C LYS A 255 -1.87 -4.46 3.55
N ALA A 256 -2.75 -3.45 3.53
CA ALA A 256 -2.66 -2.35 2.59
C ALA A 256 -1.35 -1.55 2.75
N LYS A 257 -0.90 -1.29 3.99
CA LYS A 257 0.39 -0.63 4.24
C LYS A 257 1.58 -1.43 3.71
N ASN A 258 1.63 -2.74 3.97
CA ASN A 258 2.71 -3.61 3.45
C ASN A 258 2.75 -3.65 1.91
N LEU A 259 1.58 -3.61 1.24
CA LEU A 259 1.49 -3.49 -0.20
C LEU A 259 2.02 -2.14 -0.69
N VAL A 260 1.68 -1.03 -0.02
CA VAL A 260 2.20 0.31 -0.34
C VAL A 260 3.72 0.39 -0.17
N GLU A 261 4.27 -0.23 0.87
CA GLU A 261 5.73 -0.34 1.10
C GLU A 261 6.44 -1.17 0.02
N SER A 262 5.76 -2.19 -0.52
CA SER A 262 6.26 -3.00 -1.65
C SER A 262 6.29 -2.22 -2.97
N GLY A 263 5.54 -1.11 -3.06
CA GLY A 263 5.52 -0.20 -4.21
C GLY A 263 4.85 -0.75 -5.47
N GLY A 264 4.68 0.12 -6.47
CA GLY A 264 4.15 -0.26 -7.78
C GLY A 264 2.62 -0.23 -7.88
N LEU A 265 2.13 0.01 -9.10
CA LEU A 265 0.72 0.32 -9.36
C LEU A 265 -0.25 -0.77 -8.92
N GLN A 266 0.05 -2.05 -9.19
CA GLN A 266 -0.82 -3.16 -8.81
C GLN A 266 -0.96 -3.27 -7.28
N ASN A 267 0.14 -3.14 -6.54
CA ASN A 267 0.10 -3.17 -5.07
C ASN A 267 -0.72 -1.98 -4.52
N PHE A 268 -0.63 -0.80 -5.13
CA PHE A 268 -1.47 0.35 -4.78
C PHE A 268 -2.96 0.10 -5.06
N GLN A 269 -3.33 -0.49 -6.21
CA GLN A 269 -4.71 -0.90 -6.52
C GLN A 269 -5.26 -1.89 -5.48
N GLU A 270 -4.47 -2.91 -5.12
CA GLU A 270 -4.84 -3.92 -4.13
C GLU A 270 -4.98 -3.32 -2.72
N ALA A 271 -4.08 -2.41 -2.33
CA ALA A 271 -4.18 -1.64 -1.10
C ALA A 271 -5.47 -0.78 -1.05
N LEU A 272 -5.78 -0.05 -2.12
CA LEU A 272 -7.01 0.75 -2.23
C LEU A 272 -8.27 -0.11 -2.16
N LYS A 273 -8.27 -1.29 -2.77
CA LYS A 273 -9.38 -2.26 -2.70
C LYS A 273 -9.60 -2.78 -1.27
N LEU A 274 -8.52 -3.03 -0.52
CA LEU A 274 -8.63 -3.43 0.89
C LEU A 274 -9.19 -2.30 1.75
N LEU A 275 -8.67 -1.08 1.59
CA LEU A 275 -9.08 0.09 2.37
C LEU A 275 -10.53 0.53 2.06
N SER A 276 -10.94 0.52 0.79
CA SER A 276 -12.32 0.85 0.39
C SER A 276 -13.36 -0.19 0.83
N SER A 277 -12.93 -1.39 1.23
CA SER A 277 -13.81 -2.43 1.79
C SER A 277 -14.09 -2.29 3.30
N ILE A 278 -13.56 -1.23 3.95
CA ILE A 278 -13.78 -0.93 5.36
C ILE A 278 -15.07 -0.10 5.48
N ASN A 279 -15.99 -0.55 6.34
CA ASN A 279 -17.30 0.07 6.47
C ASN A 279 -17.22 1.45 7.18
N ASP A 280 -18.12 2.36 6.80
CA ASP A 280 -18.25 3.72 7.34
C ASP A 280 -18.53 3.77 8.86
N LYS A 281 -19.08 2.70 9.42
CA LYS A 281 -19.35 2.55 10.86
C LYS A 281 -18.21 1.88 11.63
N SER A 282 -17.12 1.49 10.95
CA SER A 282 -15.95 0.89 11.58
C SER A 282 -15.22 1.91 12.44
N TYR A 283 -14.79 1.52 13.66
CA TYR A 283 -14.04 2.40 14.56
C TYR A 283 -12.69 2.87 13.98
N VAL A 284 -12.23 2.26 12.88
CA VAL A 284 -10.99 2.60 12.17
C VAL A 284 -11.23 3.21 10.77
N TYR A 285 -12.47 3.56 10.42
CA TYR A 285 -12.80 4.12 9.11
C TYR A 285 -12.01 5.39 8.77
N GLN A 286 -11.82 6.31 9.74
CA GLN A 286 -10.99 7.50 9.53
C GLN A 286 -9.54 7.14 9.17
N GLY A 287 -8.92 6.20 9.91
CA GLY A 287 -7.57 5.73 9.61
C GLY A 287 -7.46 5.00 8.26
N ALA A 288 -8.57 4.44 7.75
CA ALA A 288 -8.64 3.92 6.39
C ALA A 288 -8.69 5.04 5.34
N GLN A 289 -9.44 6.13 5.58
CA GLN A 289 -9.45 7.30 4.68
C GLN A 289 -8.09 8.00 4.62
N GLU A 290 -7.42 8.16 5.77
CA GLU A 290 -6.05 8.68 5.86
C GLU A 290 -5.08 7.81 5.05
N ALA A 291 -5.16 6.48 5.17
CA ALA A 291 -4.35 5.55 4.38
C ALA A 291 -4.67 5.64 2.87
N ILE A 292 -5.93 5.83 2.46
CA ILE A 292 -6.31 6.01 1.04
C ILE A 292 -5.66 7.28 0.47
N ALA A 293 -5.67 8.38 1.23
CA ALA A 293 -5.01 9.62 0.84
C ALA A 293 -3.48 9.44 0.69
N ASP A 294 -2.85 8.69 1.58
CA ASP A 294 -1.42 8.38 1.49
C ASP A 294 -1.07 7.46 0.30
N VAL A 295 -1.92 6.49 -0.03
CA VAL A 295 -1.75 5.70 -1.28
C VAL A 295 -1.88 6.62 -2.50
N GLY A 296 -2.85 7.55 -2.50
CA GLY A 296 -3.02 8.52 -3.57
C GLY A 296 -1.78 9.41 -3.79
N LYS A 297 -1.13 9.87 -2.71
CA LYS A 297 0.16 10.58 -2.80
C LYS A 297 1.25 9.70 -3.41
N LYS A 298 1.35 8.44 -2.99
CA LYS A 298 2.32 7.48 -3.56
C LYS A 298 2.08 7.16 -5.04
N MET A 299 0.84 7.26 -5.50
CA MET A 299 0.49 7.17 -6.92
C MET A 299 0.88 8.44 -7.69
N LEU A 300 0.77 9.64 -7.10
CA LEU A 300 1.33 10.87 -7.69
C LEU A 300 2.86 10.79 -7.79
N ASP A 301 3.56 10.32 -6.75
CA ASP A 301 5.02 10.08 -6.78
C ASP A 301 5.41 9.13 -7.93
N LEU A 302 4.65 8.04 -8.12
CA LEU A 302 4.87 7.05 -9.18
C LEU A 302 4.63 7.64 -10.59
N ALA A 303 3.62 8.51 -10.72
CA ALA A 303 3.30 9.18 -11.97
C ALA A 303 4.37 10.23 -12.34
N ASP A 304 4.89 10.99 -11.36
CA ASP A 304 6.02 11.91 -11.56
C ASP A 304 7.27 11.14 -12.04
N ALA A 305 7.60 10.03 -11.40
CA ALA A 305 8.70 9.17 -11.84
C ALA A 305 8.51 8.60 -13.27
N ALA A 306 7.26 8.48 -13.77
CA ALA A 306 7.00 8.12 -15.15
C ALA A 306 7.25 9.28 -16.12
N LEU A 307 6.92 10.53 -15.73
CA LEU A 307 7.27 11.72 -16.51
C LEU A 307 8.79 11.92 -16.62
N ASP A 308 9.55 11.65 -15.57
CA ASP A 308 11.02 11.69 -15.58
C ASP A 308 11.62 10.71 -16.61
N ARG A 309 10.96 9.57 -16.83
CA ARG A 309 11.31 8.57 -17.86
C ARG A 309 10.77 8.89 -19.25
N LYS A 310 10.14 10.06 -19.43
CA LYS A 310 9.40 10.47 -20.64
C LYS A 310 8.23 9.56 -21.03
N ASP A 311 7.54 8.99 -20.05
CA ASP A 311 6.37 8.13 -20.24
C ASP A 311 5.08 8.83 -19.78
N LEU A 312 4.51 9.63 -20.69
CA LEU A 312 3.27 10.38 -20.44
C LEU A 312 2.07 9.45 -20.25
N THR A 313 2.03 8.34 -20.99
CA THR A 313 0.90 7.40 -20.97
C THR A 313 0.80 6.74 -19.60
N THR A 314 1.89 6.18 -19.09
CA THR A 314 1.92 5.59 -17.74
C THR A 314 1.63 6.63 -16.66
N ALA A 315 2.17 7.86 -16.78
CA ALA A 315 1.88 8.93 -15.82
C ALA A 315 0.37 9.24 -15.73
N LEU A 316 -0.28 9.44 -16.88
CA LEU A 316 -1.72 9.73 -16.95
C LEU A 316 -2.58 8.52 -16.55
N ASP A 317 -2.14 7.29 -16.81
CA ASP A 317 -2.89 6.09 -16.44
C ASP A 317 -2.79 5.76 -14.94
N VAL A 318 -1.69 6.13 -14.26
CA VAL A 318 -1.56 6.03 -12.81
C VAL A 318 -2.51 7.01 -12.10
N ILE A 319 -2.53 8.30 -12.49
CA ILE A 319 -3.35 9.31 -11.78
C ILE A 319 -4.86 9.07 -11.93
N LYS A 320 -5.32 8.55 -13.08
CA LYS A 320 -6.75 8.19 -13.31
C LYS A 320 -7.28 7.16 -12.33
N GLN A 321 -6.39 6.41 -11.68
CA GLN A 321 -6.74 5.34 -10.74
C GLN A 321 -6.76 5.83 -9.28
N ILE A 322 -6.39 7.09 -9.01
CA ILE A 322 -6.49 7.69 -7.68
C ILE A 322 -7.98 7.95 -7.39
N PRO A 323 -8.55 7.32 -6.35
CA PRO A 323 -9.99 7.38 -6.13
C PRO A 323 -10.42 8.72 -5.50
N PRO A 324 -11.68 9.15 -5.70
CA PRO A 324 -12.21 10.37 -5.07
C PRO A 324 -11.99 10.44 -3.54
N ALA A 325 -12.09 9.30 -2.86
CA ALA A 325 -11.87 9.15 -1.42
C ALA A 325 -10.46 9.55 -0.93
N ALA A 326 -9.46 9.67 -1.82
CA ALA A 326 -8.14 10.20 -1.46
C ALA A 326 -8.15 11.71 -1.18
N ASN A 327 -9.20 12.44 -1.60
CA ASN A 327 -9.31 13.90 -1.49
C ASN A 327 -8.16 14.68 -2.17
N LEU A 328 -7.63 14.14 -3.28
CA LEU A 328 -6.50 14.70 -4.07
C LEU A 328 -6.93 15.20 -5.46
N GLN A 329 -8.19 15.59 -5.64
CA GLN A 329 -8.72 15.86 -6.99
C GLN A 329 -8.06 17.09 -7.63
N LYS A 330 -7.73 18.11 -6.85
CA LYS A 330 -7.04 19.32 -7.35
C LYS A 330 -5.61 18.98 -7.79
N GLU A 331 -4.94 18.13 -7.04
CA GLU A 331 -3.59 17.62 -7.32
C GLU A 331 -3.59 16.76 -8.59
N VAL A 332 -4.60 15.92 -8.79
CA VAL A 332 -4.76 15.10 -10.01
C VAL A 332 -5.06 15.98 -11.24
N GLU A 333 -5.98 16.94 -11.12
CA GLU A 333 -6.26 17.94 -12.18
C GLU A 333 -5.01 18.75 -12.55
N ASP A 334 -4.29 19.29 -11.56
CA ASP A 334 -3.06 20.04 -11.76
C ASP A 334 -1.98 19.16 -12.43
N PHE A 335 -1.83 17.92 -11.96
CA PHE A 335 -0.88 16.96 -12.51
C PHE A 335 -1.20 16.68 -13.98
N GLU A 336 -2.47 16.46 -14.35
CA GLU A 336 -2.85 16.23 -15.75
C GLU A 336 -2.46 17.41 -16.64
N VAL A 337 -2.68 18.65 -16.19
CA VAL A 337 -2.25 19.86 -16.91
C VAL A 337 -0.73 19.91 -17.06
N LEU A 338 0.03 19.67 -15.98
CA LEU A 338 1.50 19.69 -16.01
C LEU A 338 2.10 18.55 -16.83
N ALA A 339 1.58 17.34 -16.73
CA ALA A 339 2.02 16.17 -17.48
C ALA A 339 1.89 16.41 -18.99
N ASN A 340 0.75 16.92 -19.44
CA ASN A 340 0.52 17.28 -20.85
C ASN A 340 1.39 18.46 -21.33
N ALA A 341 1.81 19.36 -20.43
CA ALA A 341 2.76 20.44 -20.76
C ALA A 341 4.20 19.90 -20.85
N ILE A 342 4.63 19.09 -19.88
CA ILE A 342 5.94 18.42 -19.84
C ILE A 342 6.14 17.53 -21.08
N GLY A 343 5.11 16.77 -21.48
CA GLY A 343 5.18 15.89 -22.65
C GLY A 343 5.45 16.61 -23.97
N ARG A 344 5.02 17.88 -24.10
CA ARG A 344 5.23 18.69 -25.32
C ARG A 344 6.70 19.09 -25.47
N VAL A 345 7.33 19.56 -24.40
CA VAL A 345 8.70 20.10 -24.47
C VAL A 345 9.77 19.04 -24.72
N TRP A 346 9.45 17.74 -24.67
CA TRP A 346 10.42 16.67 -24.91
C TRP A 346 11.06 16.68 -26.31
N ASN A 347 10.38 17.24 -27.31
CA ASN A 347 10.92 17.46 -28.65
C ASN A 347 11.85 18.69 -28.73
N GLY A 348 11.68 19.66 -27.81
CA GLY A 348 12.48 20.87 -27.73
C GLY A 348 12.25 21.87 -28.87
N ALA A 349 11.06 21.90 -29.48
CA ALA A 349 10.70 22.95 -30.44
C ALA A 349 10.35 24.27 -29.70
N PRO A 350 10.77 25.46 -30.20
CA PRO A 350 10.45 26.75 -29.57
C PRO A 350 8.95 26.98 -29.32
N GLU A 351 8.09 26.46 -30.19
CA GLU A 351 6.64 26.56 -30.16
C GLU A 351 6.01 25.65 -29.08
N ASP A 352 6.62 24.48 -28.83
CA ASP A 352 6.19 23.54 -27.78
C ASP A 352 6.41 24.15 -26.39
N TYR A 353 7.50 24.91 -26.19
CA TYR A 353 7.75 25.64 -24.95
C TYR A 353 6.68 26.72 -24.69
N ASP A 354 6.28 27.50 -25.70
CA ASP A 354 5.19 28.48 -25.54
C ASP A 354 3.86 27.80 -25.21
N ALA A 355 3.53 26.70 -25.90
CA ALA A 355 2.33 25.93 -25.61
C ALA A 355 2.35 25.35 -24.18
N ALA A 356 3.49 24.82 -23.71
CA ALA A 356 3.64 24.28 -22.37
C ALA A 356 3.52 25.36 -21.28
N ILE A 357 4.16 26.52 -21.47
CA ILE A 357 4.05 27.68 -20.58
C ILE A 357 2.58 28.12 -20.43
N VAL A 358 1.85 28.28 -21.53
CA VAL A 358 0.44 28.67 -21.52
C VAL A 358 -0.45 27.63 -20.83
N GLN A 359 -0.13 26.34 -20.91
CA GLN A 359 -0.87 25.31 -20.16
C GLN A 359 -0.57 25.39 -18.66
N ALA A 360 0.70 25.48 -18.26
CA ALA A 360 1.08 25.58 -16.84
C ALA A 360 0.58 26.87 -16.17
N GLN A 361 0.47 27.98 -16.92
CA GLN A 361 -0.11 29.24 -16.44
C GLN A 361 -1.60 29.15 -16.05
N LYS A 362 -2.32 28.10 -16.45
CA LYS A 362 -3.71 27.85 -16.01
C LYS A 362 -3.82 27.48 -14.53
N ILE A 363 -2.73 27.02 -13.92
CA ILE A 363 -2.69 26.66 -12.51
C ILE A 363 -2.58 27.97 -11.70
N GLY A 364 -3.69 28.37 -11.09
CA GLY A 364 -3.78 29.57 -10.24
C GLY A 364 -2.96 29.50 -8.97
N SER A 365 -2.70 30.65 -8.33
CA SER A 365 -1.88 30.77 -7.12
C SER A 365 -2.48 30.11 -5.87
N ASP A 366 -3.76 29.75 -5.90
CA ASP A 366 -4.49 29.01 -4.88
C ASP A 366 -4.41 27.48 -5.06
N ARG A 367 -3.85 27.00 -6.17
CA ARG A 367 -3.80 25.56 -6.52
C ARG A 367 -2.56 24.88 -5.90
N PRO A 368 -2.67 23.60 -5.47
CA PRO A 368 -1.57 22.87 -4.84
C PRO A 368 -0.25 22.87 -5.64
N SER A 369 -0.33 22.78 -6.97
CA SER A 369 0.85 22.63 -7.82
C SER A 369 1.41 23.95 -8.35
N TYR A 370 0.92 25.12 -7.90
CA TYR A 370 1.36 26.43 -8.39
C TYR A 370 2.88 26.59 -8.36
N ASN A 371 3.52 26.26 -7.24
CA ASN A 371 4.97 26.38 -7.08
C ASN A 371 5.76 25.45 -8.02
N LYS A 372 5.19 24.29 -8.40
CA LYS A 372 5.77 23.37 -9.39
C LYS A 372 5.60 23.95 -10.80
N ALA A 373 4.42 24.48 -11.11
CA ALA A 373 4.13 25.17 -12.37
C ALA A 373 5.06 26.36 -12.61
N GLN A 374 5.26 27.25 -11.63
CA GLN A 374 6.14 28.42 -11.78
C GLN A 374 7.61 28.04 -12.01
N LYS A 375 8.11 26.98 -11.33
CA LYS A 375 9.46 26.45 -11.57
C LYS A 375 9.62 25.92 -13.00
N LEU A 376 8.64 25.14 -13.48
CA LEU A 376 8.63 24.62 -14.85
C LEU A 376 8.57 25.74 -15.89
N ILE A 377 7.72 26.76 -15.68
CA ILE A 377 7.62 27.93 -16.56
C ILE A 377 8.97 28.66 -16.65
N ALA A 378 9.63 28.93 -15.53
CA ALA A 378 10.93 29.61 -15.51
C ALA A 378 12.02 28.79 -16.23
N GLN A 379 12.02 27.46 -16.03
CA GLN A 379 12.92 26.55 -16.73
C GLN A 379 12.66 26.54 -18.24
N TRP A 380 11.41 26.41 -18.68
CA TRP A 380 11.03 26.40 -20.10
C TRP A 380 11.32 27.71 -20.81
N GLN A 381 11.19 28.85 -20.13
CA GLN A 381 11.60 30.16 -20.67
C GLN A 381 13.11 30.22 -20.95
N ALA A 382 13.94 29.69 -20.05
CA ALA A 382 15.38 29.59 -20.27
C ALA A 382 15.73 28.61 -21.40
N GLU A 383 15.19 27.39 -21.37
CA GLU A 383 15.44 26.37 -22.39
C GLU A 383 14.99 26.81 -23.80
N LYS A 384 13.91 27.58 -23.91
CA LYS A 384 13.47 28.19 -25.18
C LYS A 384 14.53 29.15 -25.72
N GLY A 385 15.10 30.00 -24.85
CA GLY A 385 16.19 30.92 -25.19
C GLY A 385 17.44 30.19 -25.67
N ASP A 386 17.89 29.20 -24.90
CA ASP A 386 19.05 28.36 -25.24
C ASP A 386 18.85 27.63 -26.58
N THR A 387 17.65 27.12 -26.83
CA THR A 387 17.28 26.46 -28.09
C THR A 387 17.32 27.42 -29.27
N ALA A 388 16.84 28.66 -29.10
CA ALA A 388 16.90 29.69 -30.14
C ALA A 388 18.34 30.11 -30.46
N GLN A 389 19.19 30.27 -29.43
CA GLN A 389 20.64 30.52 -29.61
C GLN A 389 21.31 29.36 -30.37
N LEU A 390 21.03 28.11 -29.96
CA LEU A 390 21.61 26.92 -30.58
C LEU A 390 21.19 26.79 -32.06
N ASN A 391 19.94 27.07 -32.38
CA ASN A 391 19.46 27.07 -33.76
C ASN A 391 20.09 28.19 -34.61
N ARG A 392 20.31 29.38 -34.02
CA ARG A 392 21.07 30.45 -34.68
C ARG A 392 22.52 30.07 -34.93
N ALA A 393 23.19 29.45 -33.96
CA ALA A 393 24.55 28.92 -34.13
C ALA A 393 24.61 27.87 -35.26
N ARG A 394 23.64 26.96 -35.33
CA ARG A 394 23.53 25.98 -36.43
C ARG A 394 23.32 26.64 -37.80
N GLN A 395 22.56 27.73 -37.89
CA GLN A 395 22.37 28.48 -39.14
C GLN A 395 23.66 29.16 -39.59
N LEU A 396 24.38 29.81 -38.67
CA LEU A 396 25.69 30.42 -38.96
C LEU A 396 26.72 29.36 -39.42
N ALA A 397 26.71 28.18 -38.78
CA ALA A 397 27.56 27.04 -39.13
C ALA A 397 27.27 26.39 -40.50
N GLN A 398 26.20 26.79 -41.21
CA GLN A 398 25.98 26.37 -42.61
C GLN A 398 26.84 27.17 -43.61
N SER A 399 27.38 28.31 -43.19
CA SER A 399 28.30 29.10 -44.02
C SER A 399 29.70 28.49 -44.03
N THR A 400 30.41 28.64 -45.15
CA THR A 400 31.82 28.26 -45.27
C THR A 400 32.79 29.38 -44.90
N ARG A 401 32.28 30.55 -44.50
CA ARG A 401 33.07 31.76 -44.20
C ARG A 401 33.64 31.69 -42.77
N PRO A 402 34.95 31.94 -42.55
CA PRO A 402 35.56 31.88 -41.22
C PRO A 402 34.86 32.78 -40.19
N GLU A 403 34.43 33.97 -40.59
CA GLU A 403 33.73 34.91 -39.72
C GLU A 403 32.35 34.41 -39.25
N ASP A 404 31.61 33.69 -40.10
CA ASP A 404 30.32 33.10 -39.74
C ASP A 404 30.50 31.87 -38.84
N LEU A 405 31.55 31.08 -39.08
CA LEU A 405 31.91 29.92 -38.25
C LEU A 405 32.40 30.36 -36.85
N GLN A 406 33.16 31.44 -36.75
CA GLN A 406 33.51 32.03 -35.45
C GLN A 406 32.26 32.59 -34.74
N ALA A 407 31.39 33.31 -35.45
CA ALA A 407 30.13 33.80 -34.88
C ALA A 407 29.21 32.65 -34.42
N ALA A 408 29.26 31.49 -35.09
CA ALA A 408 28.55 30.28 -34.66
C ALA A 408 29.10 29.71 -33.34
N ILE A 409 30.43 29.62 -33.20
CA ILE A 409 31.09 29.23 -31.94
C ILE A 409 30.72 30.22 -30.83
N ASP A 410 30.86 31.52 -31.07
CA ASP A 410 30.56 32.57 -30.09
C ASP A 410 29.10 32.51 -29.64
N THR A 411 28.16 32.29 -30.57
CA THR A 411 26.72 32.13 -30.27
C THR A 411 26.44 30.87 -29.46
N ALA A 412 27.05 29.73 -29.81
CA ALA A 412 26.88 28.49 -29.05
C ALA A 412 27.52 28.54 -27.65
N SER A 413 28.62 29.29 -27.50
CA SER A 413 29.35 29.42 -26.23
C SER A 413 28.59 30.23 -25.16
N GLN A 414 27.59 31.01 -25.56
CA GLN A 414 26.72 31.78 -24.67
C GLN A 414 25.72 30.89 -23.89
N ILE A 415 25.48 29.66 -24.36
CA ILE A 415 24.58 28.70 -23.71
C ILE A 415 25.23 28.23 -22.40
N PRO A 416 24.62 28.47 -21.22
CA PRO A 416 25.25 28.18 -19.94
C PRO A 416 25.63 26.72 -19.76
N SER A 417 26.71 26.44 -19.04
CA SER A 417 27.15 25.06 -18.78
C SER A 417 26.11 24.21 -18.03
N SER A 418 25.22 24.87 -17.26
CA SER A 418 24.07 24.30 -16.54
C SER A 418 22.82 24.09 -17.39
N SER A 419 22.79 24.60 -18.63
CA SER A 419 21.66 24.38 -19.55
C SER A 419 21.54 22.91 -19.96
N PRO A 420 20.33 22.34 -20.05
CA PRO A 420 20.11 21.05 -20.71
C PRO A 420 20.65 20.99 -22.15
N LYS A 421 20.78 22.13 -22.84
CA LYS A 421 21.33 22.25 -24.21
C LYS A 421 22.86 22.39 -24.27
N SER A 422 23.55 22.47 -23.12
CA SER A 422 25.01 22.59 -23.00
C SER A 422 25.77 21.48 -23.72
N LYS A 423 25.25 20.24 -23.74
CA LYS A 423 25.86 19.12 -24.47
C LYS A 423 25.80 19.33 -25.98
N ASP A 424 24.63 19.68 -26.50
CA ASP A 424 24.41 19.94 -27.94
C ASP A 424 25.25 21.14 -28.41
N ALA A 425 25.36 22.18 -27.57
CA ALA A 425 26.17 23.37 -27.83
C ALA A 425 27.66 23.03 -27.94
N ARG A 426 28.21 22.26 -26.98
CA ARG A 426 29.61 21.79 -27.05
C ARG A 426 29.88 20.94 -28.28
N GLN A 427 29.01 19.97 -28.58
CA GLN A 427 29.14 19.13 -29.76
C GLN A 427 29.16 19.96 -31.05
N LEU A 428 28.33 21.01 -31.15
CA LEU A 428 28.35 21.94 -32.28
C LEU A 428 29.66 22.74 -32.35
N ILE A 429 30.15 23.27 -31.22
CA ILE A 429 31.44 23.98 -31.14
C ILE A 429 32.60 23.07 -31.57
N ASP A 430 32.64 21.84 -31.07
CA ASP A 430 33.68 20.86 -31.40
C ASP A 430 33.67 20.53 -32.90
N GLN A 431 32.48 20.37 -33.49
CA GLN A 431 32.30 20.15 -34.94
C GLN A 431 32.80 21.34 -35.78
N ILE A 432 32.36 22.56 -35.46
CA ILE A 432 32.78 23.78 -36.18
C ILE A 432 34.30 23.98 -36.04
N THR A 433 34.83 23.83 -34.82
CA THR A 433 36.27 23.97 -34.54
C THR A 433 37.09 22.97 -35.35
N THR A 434 36.63 21.72 -35.46
CA THR A 434 37.29 20.67 -36.26
C THR A 434 37.29 21.01 -37.75
N ASP A 435 36.17 21.49 -38.29
CA ASP A 435 36.05 21.89 -39.71
C ASP A 435 36.91 23.12 -40.05
N VAL A 436 36.89 24.16 -39.21
CA VAL A 436 37.76 25.35 -39.35
C VAL A 436 39.23 24.95 -39.33
N GLN A 437 39.66 24.19 -38.32
CA GLN A 437 41.06 23.74 -38.23
C GLN A 437 41.47 22.88 -39.43
N SER A 438 40.59 21.99 -39.89
CA SER A 438 40.87 21.16 -41.07
C SER A 438 41.05 22.00 -42.33
N LYS A 439 40.22 23.03 -42.54
CA LYS A 439 40.33 23.96 -43.68
C LYS A 439 41.59 24.84 -43.63
N GLU A 440 42.00 25.26 -42.44
CA GLU A 440 43.25 26.02 -42.24
C GLU A 440 44.51 25.17 -42.40
N ASP A 441 44.48 23.94 -41.88
CA ASP A 441 45.65 23.05 -41.82
C ASP A 441 45.89 22.30 -43.15
N ARG A 442 44.82 21.96 -43.89
CA ARG A 442 44.92 21.14 -45.10
C ARG A 442 45.84 21.73 -46.19
N PRO A 443 45.77 23.04 -46.53
CA PRO A 443 46.68 23.62 -47.52
C PRO A 443 48.16 23.57 -47.10
N LEU A 444 48.46 23.59 -45.79
CA LEU A 444 49.83 23.45 -45.28
C LEU A 444 50.34 22.00 -45.45
N ILE A 445 49.46 21.01 -45.26
CA ILE A 445 49.76 19.60 -45.51
C ILE A 445 49.98 19.35 -47.01
N ASP A 446 49.06 19.82 -47.85
CA ASP A 446 49.15 19.64 -49.30
C ASP A 446 50.39 20.37 -49.88
N GLN A 447 50.76 21.53 -49.33
CA GLN A 447 52.01 22.23 -49.67
C GLN A 447 53.25 21.45 -49.21
N ALA A 448 53.23 20.86 -48.01
CA ALA A 448 54.32 20.02 -47.51
C ALA A 448 54.53 18.79 -48.38
N ASP A 449 53.46 18.10 -48.83
CA ASP A 449 53.55 16.99 -49.79
C ASP A 449 54.18 17.45 -51.11
N GLN A 450 53.73 18.58 -51.69
CA GLN A 450 54.29 19.12 -52.93
C GLN A 450 55.78 19.45 -52.83
N VAL A 451 56.24 19.94 -51.69
CA VAL A 451 57.66 20.23 -51.44
C VAL A 451 58.44 18.91 -51.23
N ALA A 452 57.95 18.00 -50.38
CA ALA A 452 58.59 16.71 -50.11
C ALA A 452 58.80 15.85 -51.36
N ASN A 453 57.88 15.92 -52.33
CA ASN A 453 57.94 15.18 -53.60
C ASN A 453 59.17 15.47 -54.47
N ARG A 454 59.98 16.50 -54.18
CA ARG A 454 61.28 16.72 -54.86
C ARG A 454 62.36 15.72 -54.43
N GLY A 455 62.21 15.08 -53.26
CA GLY A 455 63.08 14.00 -52.79
C GLY A 455 64.48 14.40 -52.32
N ASP A 456 64.82 15.69 -52.31
CA ASP A 456 66.10 16.19 -51.80
C ASP A 456 66.06 16.57 -50.31
N ALA A 457 67.23 16.60 -49.67
CA ALA A 457 67.35 16.85 -48.23
C ALA A 457 66.85 18.25 -47.78
N SER A 458 66.93 19.26 -48.65
CA SER A 458 66.46 20.62 -48.34
C SER A 458 64.94 20.69 -48.41
N SER A 459 64.34 20.11 -49.45
CA SER A 459 62.88 20.05 -49.60
C SER A 459 62.22 19.21 -48.51
N LEU A 460 62.79 18.07 -48.11
CA LEU A 460 62.24 17.28 -46.99
C LEU A 460 62.28 18.04 -45.66
N GLN A 461 63.36 18.80 -45.39
CA GLN A 461 63.42 19.68 -44.21
C GLN A 461 62.35 20.78 -44.27
N GLN A 462 62.19 21.45 -45.41
CA GLN A 462 61.14 22.48 -45.61
C GLN A 462 59.72 21.92 -45.42
N ALA A 463 59.46 20.69 -45.88
CA ALA A 463 58.17 20.03 -45.69
C ALA A 463 57.90 19.71 -44.21
N ILE A 464 58.92 19.27 -43.45
CA ILE A 464 58.83 19.09 -42.00
C ILE A 464 58.54 20.42 -41.29
N ASP A 465 59.19 21.50 -41.72
CA ASP A 465 59.02 22.84 -41.13
C ASP A 465 57.62 23.43 -41.40
N LEU A 466 57.04 23.17 -42.58
CA LEU A 466 55.64 23.49 -42.88
C LEU A 466 54.67 22.73 -41.96
N LEU A 467 54.86 21.43 -41.78
CA LEU A 467 54.03 20.59 -40.90
C LEU A 467 54.21 20.91 -39.42
N ASN A 468 55.37 21.43 -39.00
CA ASN A 468 55.61 21.91 -37.63
C ASN A 468 54.70 23.09 -37.23
N ARG A 469 54.13 23.80 -38.21
CA ARG A 469 53.14 24.87 -37.96
C ARG A 469 51.79 24.33 -37.48
N ILE A 470 51.53 23.04 -37.68
CA ILE A 470 50.28 22.36 -37.30
C ILE A 470 50.48 21.72 -35.92
N SER A 471 49.75 22.22 -34.92
CA SER A 471 49.81 21.71 -33.55
C SER A 471 49.21 20.30 -33.45
N SER A 472 49.80 19.42 -32.63
CA SER A 472 49.32 18.05 -32.41
C SER A 472 47.92 17.97 -31.78
N ARG A 473 47.39 19.08 -31.24
CA ARG A 473 46.04 19.18 -30.66
C ARG A 473 44.98 19.67 -31.66
N ARG A 474 45.36 20.01 -32.90
CA ARG A 474 44.42 20.42 -33.96
C ARG A 474 43.90 19.22 -34.74
N ALA A 475 42.79 19.40 -35.45
CA ALA A 475 42.10 18.36 -36.22
C ALA A 475 43.03 17.49 -37.10
N LEU A 476 43.95 18.10 -37.86
CA LEU A 476 44.90 17.40 -38.72
C LEU A 476 46.30 17.21 -38.08
N GLY A 477 46.42 17.45 -36.76
CA GLY A 477 47.68 17.34 -36.02
C GLY A 477 48.27 15.92 -35.99
N GLY A 478 47.42 14.89 -36.06
CA GLY A 478 47.84 13.49 -36.24
C GLY A 478 48.47 13.24 -37.61
N GLU A 479 47.75 13.56 -38.69
CA GLU A 479 48.23 13.44 -40.08
C GLU A 479 49.54 14.21 -40.29
N ALA A 480 49.65 15.42 -39.72
CA ALA A 480 50.87 16.22 -39.76
C ALA A 480 52.03 15.61 -38.93
N ALA A 481 51.76 14.89 -37.86
CA ALA A 481 52.78 14.15 -37.11
C ALA A 481 53.26 12.90 -37.87
N ASP A 482 52.36 12.18 -38.54
CA ASP A 482 52.70 11.01 -39.36
C ASP A 482 53.56 11.39 -40.57
N LYS A 483 53.15 12.42 -41.32
CA LYS A 483 53.94 12.93 -42.46
C LYS A 483 55.31 13.46 -42.01
N ARG A 484 55.42 14.13 -40.86
CA ARG A 484 56.74 14.52 -40.30
C ARG A 484 57.63 13.32 -40.00
N ARG A 485 57.09 12.24 -39.41
CA ARG A 485 57.84 11.00 -39.17
C ARG A 485 58.31 10.36 -40.48
N GLN A 486 57.45 10.35 -41.50
CA GLN A 486 57.77 9.85 -42.84
C GLN A 486 58.88 10.65 -43.53
N TYR A 487 58.80 11.98 -43.55
CA TYR A 487 59.84 12.80 -44.17
C TYR A 487 61.15 12.80 -43.38
N ALA A 488 61.09 12.71 -42.04
CA ALA A 488 62.28 12.64 -41.19
C ALA A 488 63.09 11.36 -41.45
N SER A 489 62.42 10.21 -41.65
CA SER A 489 63.13 8.96 -41.98
C SER A 489 63.73 8.99 -43.39
N GLN A 490 63.04 9.57 -44.38
CA GLN A 490 63.58 9.80 -45.73
C GLN A 490 64.80 10.73 -45.70
N LEU A 491 64.72 11.83 -44.97
CA LEU A 491 65.80 12.80 -44.79
C LEU A 491 67.02 12.18 -44.10
N GLN A 492 66.80 11.33 -43.10
CA GLN A 492 67.87 10.61 -42.42
C GLN A 492 68.53 9.59 -43.36
N ALA A 493 67.76 8.82 -44.14
CA ALA A 493 68.31 7.88 -45.12
C ALA A 493 69.20 8.57 -46.19
N ILE A 494 68.85 9.79 -46.61
CA ILE A 494 69.71 10.61 -47.50
C ILE A 494 71.00 11.00 -46.79
N ARG A 495 70.93 11.56 -45.58
CA ARG A 495 72.10 11.97 -44.78
C ARG A 495 73.02 10.80 -44.40
N ASP A 496 72.47 9.61 -44.20
CA ASP A 496 73.23 8.39 -43.92
C ASP A 496 73.96 7.90 -45.18
N ARG A 497 73.30 7.96 -46.34
CA ARG A 497 73.91 7.66 -47.63
C ARG A 497 75.03 8.65 -47.99
N GLU A 498 74.83 9.94 -47.74
CA GLU A 498 75.85 10.98 -47.93
C GLU A 498 77.05 10.77 -47.00
N ARG A 499 76.83 10.39 -45.74
CA ARG A 499 77.92 10.02 -44.82
C ARG A 499 78.69 8.80 -45.28
N ALA A 500 78.01 7.70 -45.66
CA ALA A 500 78.67 6.50 -46.14
C ALA A 500 79.51 6.75 -47.41
N LEU A 501 79.06 7.65 -48.31
CA LEU A 501 79.81 8.07 -49.50
C LEU A 501 81.07 8.90 -49.14
N ASN A 502 81.00 9.72 -48.09
CA ASN A 502 82.15 10.50 -47.59
C ASN A 502 83.13 9.65 -46.78
N GLU A 503 82.65 8.70 -45.98
CA GLU A 503 83.47 7.75 -45.20
C GLU A 503 84.22 6.77 -46.11
N ALA A 504 83.66 6.42 -47.27
CA ALA A 504 84.34 5.63 -48.30
C ALA A 504 85.49 6.37 -49.02
N ALA A 505 85.72 7.67 -48.73
CA ALA A 505 86.70 8.52 -49.41
C ALA A 505 87.96 8.86 -48.58
N GLN A 506 88.21 8.18 -47.46
CA GLN A 506 89.43 8.34 -46.65
C GLN A 506 90.04 6.97 -46.24
N PRO A 507 91.37 6.82 -46.20
CA PRO A 507 92.02 5.58 -45.79
C PRO A 507 92.08 5.42 -44.25
N SER A 508 91.67 4.26 -43.75
CA SER A 508 91.62 3.93 -42.32
C SER A 508 93.01 3.67 -41.70
N PRO A 509 93.22 4.03 -40.42
CA PRO A 509 94.17 3.37 -39.54
C PRO A 509 93.52 2.23 -38.72
N SER A 510 94.31 1.20 -38.44
CA SER A 510 93.90 -0.04 -37.73
C SER A 510 93.70 0.15 -36.20
N PRO A 511 93.06 -0.80 -35.50
CA PRO A 511 92.39 -0.51 -34.22
C PRO A 511 93.32 -0.59 -33.00
N SER A 512 93.09 0.33 -32.05
CA SER A 512 93.49 0.16 -30.65
C SER A 512 92.30 -0.38 -29.85
N ILE A 513 92.49 -1.49 -29.15
CA ILE A 513 91.46 -2.07 -28.28
C ILE A 513 91.41 -1.25 -26.99
N ASP A 514 90.41 -0.40 -26.88
CA ASP A 514 90.04 0.31 -25.66
C ASP A 514 89.56 -0.69 -24.58
N PRO A 515 90.02 -0.60 -23.31
CA PRO A 515 89.50 -1.42 -22.20
C PRO A 515 87.97 -1.35 -22.02
N SER A 516 87.27 -0.37 -22.60
CA SER A 516 85.80 -0.34 -22.68
C SER A 516 85.20 -1.51 -23.49
N VAL A 517 85.94 -2.10 -24.44
CA VAL A 517 85.48 -3.21 -25.27
C VAL A 517 85.41 -4.52 -24.49
N GLN A 518 86.35 -4.77 -23.58
CA GLN A 518 86.34 -6.00 -22.76
C GLN A 518 85.12 -6.04 -21.85
N ASN A 519 84.78 -4.92 -21.20
CA ASN A 519 83.55 -4.79 -20.42
C ASN A 519 82.31 -4.92 -21.31
N ARG A 520 82.25 -4.26 -22.47
CA ARG A 520 81.09 -4.40 -23.39
C ARG A 520 80.87 -5.84 -23.86
N ILE A 521 81.92 -6.60 -24.19
CA ILE A 521 81.80 -8.00 -24.60
C ILE A 521 81.22 -8.85 -23.46
N GLN A 522 81.68 -8.59 -22.23
CA GLN A 522 81.22 -9.31 -21.02
C GLN A 522 79.80 -8.90 -20.59
N ASP A 523 79.43 -7.63 -20.76
CA ASP A 523 78.08 -7.09 -20.58
C ASP A 523 77.10 -7.63 -21.66
N THR A 524 77.55 -7.80 -22.92
CA THR A 524 76.71 -8.40 -23.96
C THR A 524 76.52 -9.90 -23.75
N ALA A 525 77.56 -10.64 -23.39
CA ALA A 525 77.46 -12.08 -23.14
C ALA A 525 76.55 -12.40 -21.94
N SER A 526 76.64 -11.59 -20.87
CA SER A 526 75.75 -11.72 -19.70
C SER A 526 74.32 -11.28 -19.99
N ALA A 527 74.11 -10.22 -20.79
CA ALA A 527 72.77 -9.83 -21.25
C ALA A 527 72.13 -10.90 -22.16
N GLU A 528 72.90 -11.52 -23.05
CA GLU A 528 72.42 -12.58 -23.93
C GLU A 528 72.02 -13.83 -23.13
N GLN A 529 72.84 -14.24 -22.17
CA GLN A 529 72.51 -15.34 -21.25
C GLN A 529 71.25 -15.01 -20.43
N ALA A 530 71.13 -13.79 -19.88
CA ALA A 530 69.96 -13.37 -19.11
C ALA A 530 68.66 -13.43 -19.94
N LEU A 531 68.72 -13.06 -21.23
CA LEU A 531 67.57 -13.17 -22.13
C LEU A 531 67.24 -14.60 -22.56
N GLN A 532 68.24 -15.46 -22.74
CA GLN A 532 68.00 -16.89 -22.97
C GLN A 532 67.34 -17.54 -21.75
N GLU A 533 67.81 -17.22 -20.53
CA GLU A 533 67.20 -17.69 -19.28
C GLU A 533 65.78 -17.13 -19.07
N ALA A 534 65.54 -15.86 -19.41
CA ALA A 534 64.21 -15.25 -19.35
C ALA A 534 63.23 -15.96 -20.29
N LYS A 535 63.62 -16.20 -21.55
CA LYS A 535 62.83 -16.95 -22.53
C LYS A 535 62.57 -18.39 -22.07
N ALA A 536 63.54 -19.04 -21.43
CA ALA A 536 63.37 -20.37 -20.86
C ALA A 536 62.36 -20.38 -19.69
N ALA A 537 62.39 -19.38 -18.81
CA ALA A 537 61.42 -19.24 -17.71
C ALA A 537 59.98 -19.00 -18.22
N ALA A 538 59.81 -18.21 -19.29
CA ALA A 538 58.50 -17.93 -19.88
C ALA A 538 57.80 -19.21 -20.38
N ASN A 539 58.58 -20.19 -20.88
CA ASN A 539 58.07 -21.48 -21.36
C ASN A 539 57.46 -22.36 -20.25
N GLY A 540 57.59 -22.01 -18.97
CA GLY A 540 56.93 -22.70 -17.86
C GLY A 540 55.39 -22.59 -17.87
N GLY A 541 54.82 -21.65 -18.63
CA GLY A 541 53.37 -21.56 -18.86
C GLY A 541 52.50 -21.14 -17.67
N THR A 542 53.10 -20.75 -16.53
CA THR A 542 52.37 -20.31 -15.33
C THR A 542 52.55 -18.80 -15.11
N VAL A 543 51.66 -18.19 -14.30
CA VAL A 543 51.79 -16.79 -13.87
C VAL A 543 53.18 -16.53 -13.28
N ASP A 544 53.65 -17.41 -12.40
CA ASP A 544 54.92 -17.20 -11.70
C ASP A 544 56.14 -17.43 -12.62
N SER A 545 56.04 -18.32 -13.62
CA SER A 545 57.12 -18.53 -14.58
C SER A 545 57.25 -17.35 -15.55
N VAL A 546 56.13 -16.74 -15.95
CA VAL A 546 56.10 -15.50 -16.75
C VAL A 546 56.58 -14.30 -15.91
N ALA A 547 56.21 -14.21 -14.63
CA ALA A 547 56.73 -13.18 -13.72
C ALA A 547 58.24 -13.33 -13.43
N ASP A 548 58.79 -14.55 -13.36
CA ASP A 548 60.23 -14.78 -13.29
C ASP A 548 60.95 -14.37 -14.59
N ALA A 549 60.38 -14.72 -15.75
CA ALA A 549 60.89 -14.30 -17.06
C ALA A 549 61.00 -12.77 -17.18
N ILE A 550 59.96 -12.05 -16.77
CA ILE A 550 59.96 -10.58 -16.75
C ILE A 550 61.06 -10.03 -15.84
N ARG A 551 61.22 -10.57 -14.62
CA ARG A 551 62.30 -10.14 -13.70
C ARG A 551 63.70 -10.41 -14.28
N LYS A 552 63.90 -11.52 -14.98
CA LYS A 552 65.18 -11.85 -15.64
C LYS A 552 65.48 -10.91 -16.81
N ALA A 553 64.48 -10.56 -17.62
CA ALA A 553 64.64 -9.59 -18.70
C ALA A 553 64.87 -8.16 -18.18
N ASP A 554 64.22 -7.75 -17.09
CA ASP A 554 64.43 -6.41 -16.51
C ASP A 554 65.84 -6.24 -15.93
N GLY A 555 66.49 -7.33 -15.51
CA GLY A 555 67.90 -7.34 -15.10
C GLY A 555 68.90 -7.01 -16.21
N VAL A 556 68.48 -6.94 -17.48
CA VAL A 556 69.34 -6.50 -18.58
C VAL A 556 69.63 -5.01 -18.46
N ALA A 557 70.91 -4.67 -18.27
CA ALA A 557 71.38 -3.29 -18.08
C ALA A 557 70.88 -2.35 -19.20
N ILE A 558 70.49 -1.13 -18.82
CA ILE A 558 69.95 -0.12 -19.75
C ILE A 558 70.96 0.26 -20.86
N SER A 559 72.25 0.16 -20.57
CA SER A 559 73.36 0.37 -21.51
C SER A 559 73.64 -0.80 -22.46
N SER A 560 72.98 -1.95 -22.28
CA SER A 560 73.16 -3.12 -23.17
C SER A 560 72.45 -2.89 -24.51
N PRO A 561 73.09 -3.23 -25.66
CA PRO A 561 72.41 -3.20 -26.95
C PRO A 561 71.19 -4.13 -27.00
N MET A 562 71.10 -5.13 -26.12
CA MET A 562 69.97 -6.04 -26.02
C MET A 562 68.81 -5.49 -25.17
N ARG A 563 68.92 -4.30 -24.56
CA ARG A 563 67.82 -3.74 -23.74
C ARG A 563 66.54 -3.53 -24.54
N GLN A 564 66.62 -3.23 -25.84
CA GLN A 564 65.43 -3.11 -26.70
C GLN A 564 64.69 -4.44 -26.85
N GLU A 565 65.42 -5.56 -26.97
CA GLU A 565 64.83 -6.90 -27.03
C GLU A 565 64.26 -7.30 -25.67
N ALA A 566 64.99 -7.03 -24.58
CA ALA A 566 64.54 -7.24 -23.21
C ALA A 566 63.20 -6.53 -22.95
N GLN A 567 63.11 -5.26 -23.32
CA GLN A 567 61.91 -4.45 -23.17
C GLN A 567 60.73 -5.01 -23.97
N SER A 568 60.95 -5.41 -25.23
CA SER A 568 59.92 -6.02 -26.07
C SER A 568 59.35 -7.31 -25.46
N LEU A 569 60.20 -8.15 -24.86
CA LEU A 569 59.79 -9.38 -24.20
C LEU A 569 59.05 -9.09 -22.89
N MET A 570 59.51 -8.12 -22.10
CA MET A 570 58.82 -7.66 -20.89
C MET A 570 57.42 -7.12 -21.21
N ASP A 571 57.26 -6.33 -22.28
CA ASP A 571 55.97 -5.83 -22.73
C ASP A 571 55.02 -6.97 -23.15
N GLN A 572 55.52 -7.94 -23.94
CA GLN A 572 54.75 -9.09 -24.37
C GLN A 572 54.28 -9.96 -23.19
N TRP A 573 55.18 -10.29 -22.26
CA TRP A 573 54.86 -11.09 -21.08
C TRP A 573 53.98 -10.34 -20.07
N SER A 574 54.15 -9.03 -19.93
CA SER A 574 53.26 -8.19 -19.10
C SER A 574 51.85 -8.17 -19.66
N GLN A 575 51.69 -8.10 -20.99
CA GLN A 575 50.39 -8.20 -21.65
C GLN A 575 49.75 -9.59 -21.45
N GLN A 576 50.56 -10.66 -21.47
CA GLN A 576 50.09 -12.01 -21.18
C GLN A 576 49.57 -12.13 -19.74
N LEU A 577 50.33 -11.65 -18.74
CA LEU A 577 49.87 -11.61 -17.33
C LEU A 577 48.58 -10.81 -17.17
N LEU A 578 48.48 -9.66 -17.85
CA LEU A 578 47.28 -8.82 -17.80
C LEU A 578 46.05 -9.54 -18.36
N GLN A 579 46.21 -10.26 -19.48
CA GLN A 579 45.13 -11.06 -20.07
C GLN A 579 44.71 -12.22 -19.15
N THR A 580 45.66 -12.89 -18.50
CA THR A 580 45.36 -13.92 -17.49
C THR A 580 44.58 -13.32 -16.31
N ALA A 581 45.03 -12.19 -15.77
CA ALA A 581 44.32 -11.48 -14.69
C ALA A 581 42.88 -11.12 -15.07
N MET A 582 42.68 -10.52 -16.26
CA MET A 582 41.34 -10.19 -16.78
C MET A 582 40.44 -11.43 -16.90
N SER A 583 40.99 -12.58 -17.32
CA SER A 583 40.21 -13.81 -17.47
C SER A 583 39.75 -14.43 -16.15
N GLN A 584 40.51 -14.20 -15.07
CA GLN A 584 40.19 -14.69 -13.73
C GLN A 584 39.28 -13.73 -12.94
N ALA A 585 39.28 -12.43 -13.29
CA ALA A 585 38.63 -11.37 -12.50
C ALA A 585 37.13 -11.53 -12.24
N SER A 586 36.39 -12.26 -13.08
CA SER A 586 34.95 -12.51 -12.87
C SER A 586 34.66 -13.65 -11.89
N ALA A 587 35.61 -14.57 -11.70
CA ALA A 587 35.47 -15.75 -10.83
C ALA A 587 36.24 -15.58 -9.51
N ASP A 588 37.41 -14.94 -9.58
CA ASP A 588 38.29 -14.66 -8.46
C ASP A 588 38.97 -13.28 -8.67
N PRO A 589 38.30 -12.19 -8.26
CA PRO A 589 38.88 -10.85 -8.33
C PRO A 589 40.09 -10.66 -7.42
N ALA A 590 40.29 -11.49 -6.38
CA ALA A 590 41.44 -11.39 -5.49
C ALA A 590 42.70 -11.95 -6.16
N GLY A 591 42.63 -13.14 -6.75
CA GLY A 591 43.72 -13.72 -7.56
C GLY A 591 44.01 -12.89 -8.81
N ALA A 592 43.00 -12.31 -9.46
CA ALA A 592 43.20 -11.38 -10.58
C ALA A 592 44.02 -10.14 -10.18
N ILE A 593 43.79 -9.58 -8.98
CA ILE A 593 44.61 -8.48 -8.43
C ILE A 593 46.06 -8.95 -8.19
N GLU A 594 46.27 -10.14 -7.62
CA GLU A 594 47.62 -10.68 -7.37
C GLU A 594 48.42 -10.87 -8.69
N ILE A 595 47.78 -11.38 -9.74
CA ILE A 595 48.40 -11.54 -11.07
C ILE A 595 48.74 -10.17 -11.66
N ALA A 596 47.82 -9.21 -11.61
CA ALA A 596 48.05 -7.87 -12.14
C ALA A 596 49.14 -7.09 -11.38
N GLN A 597 49.33 -7.36 -10.09
CA GLN A 597 50.41 -6.78 -9.28
C GLN A 597 51.81 -7.28 -9.67
N LYS A 598 51.92 -8.43 -10.36
CA LYS A 598 53.21 -8.97 -10.84
C LYS A 598 53.71 -8.27 -12.12
N ILE A 599 52.96 -7.32 -12.68
CA ILE A 599 53.35 -6.52 -13.85
C ILE A 599 54.23 -5.33 -13.42
N PRO A 600 55.50 -5.27 -13.85
CA PRO A 600 56.44 -4.24 -13.39
C PRO A 600 56.11 -2.86 -13.95
N LEU A 601 56.67 -1.83 -13.31
CA LEU A 601 56.69 -0.46 -13.83
C LEU A 601 57.53 -0.40 -15.12
N GLY A 602 57.11 0.43 -16.07
CA GLY A 602 57.85 0.63 -17.33
C GLY A 602 57.52 -0.36 -18.45
N THR A 603 56.46 -1.16 -18.33
CA THR A 603 55.88 -1.91 -19.46
C THR A 603 54.51 -1.35 -19.86
N ASN A 604 54.13 -1.52 -21.13
CA ASN A 604 52.92 -0.94 -21.71
C ASN A 604 51.61 -1.40 -21.03
N ALA A 605 51.64 -2.56 -20.37
CA ALA A 605 50.49 -3.12 -19.65
C ALA A 605 50.30 -2.56 -18.23
N HIS A 606 51.30 -1.85 -17.68
CA HIS A 606 51.31 -1.46 -16.26
C HIS A 606 50.16 -0.50 -15.89
N ASP A 607 49.97 0.58 -16.64
CA ASP A 607 48.93 1.59 -16.33
C ASP A 607 47.51 1.01 -16.42
N GLN A 608 47.30 0.08 -17.35
CA GLN A 608 46.05 -0.66 -17.49
C GLN A 608 45.85 -1.64 -16.32
N ALA A 609 46.91 -2.33 -15.88
CA ALA A 609 46.88 -3.18 -14.70
C ALA A 609 46.51 -2.40 -13.44
N GLN A 610 47.13 -1.24 -13.19
CA GLN A 610 46.82 -0.39 -12.03
C GLN A 610 45.36 0.10 -12.05
N SER A 611 44.86 0.52 -13.21
CA SER A 611 43.48 0.94 -13.38
C SER A 611 42.46 -0.17 -13.06
N LEU A 612 42.77 -1.41 -13.47
CA LEU A 612 41.93 -2.58 -13.20
C LEU A 612 42.02 -3.06 -11.75
N ILE A 613 43.20 -3.02 -11.13
CA ILE A 613 43.40 -3.28 -9.71
C ILE A 613 42.50 -2.36 -8.88
N GLN A 614 42.46 -1.05 -9.19
CA GLN A 614 41.58 -0.11 -8.48
C GLN A 614 40.09 -0.46 -8.67
N LEU A 615 39.68 -0.85 -9.88
CA LEU A 615 38.29 -1.23 -10.18
C LEU A 615 37.88 -2.50 -9.41
N TRP A 616 38.71 -3.54 -9.41
CA TRP A 616 38.45 -4.80 -8.72
C TRP A 616 38.48 -4.62 -7.19
N GLN A 617 39.37 -3.78 -6.66
CA GLN A 617 39.38 -3.40 -5.23
C GLN A 617 38.13 -2.63 -4.81
N GLN A 618 37.54 -1.80 -5.68
CA GLN A 618 36.25 -1.16 -5.41
C GLN A 618 35.08 -2.15 -5.45
N GLY A 619 35.13 -3.13 -6.36
CA GLY A 619 34.15 -4.23 -6.43
C GLY A 619 34.13 -5.09 -5.17
N LEU A 620 35.31 -5.40 -4.61
CA LEU A 620 35.48 -6.16 -3.35
C LEU A 620 35.06 -5.41 -2.07
N ARG A 621 34.71 -4.12 -2.17
CA ARG A 621 34.29 -3.27 -1.04
C ARG A 621 32.78 -2.98 -1.04
N ARG A 622 32.02 -3.56 -1.96
CA ARG A 622 30.56 -3.51 -2.03
C ARG A 622 29.97 -4.86 -1.64
#